data_AF-A0A7X7QQH8-F1
#
_entry.id   AF-A0A7X7QQH8-F1
#
_cell.length_a   1.000
_cell.length_b   1.000
_cell.length_c   1.000
_cell.angle_alpha   90.00
_cell.angle_beta   90.00
_cell.angle_gamma   90.00
#
_symmetry.space_group_name_H-M   'P 1'
#
loop_
_entity.id
_entity.type
_entity.pdbx_description
1 polymer ?
#
loop_
_entity_poly.entity_id
_entity_poly.type
_entity_poly.pdbx_seq_one_letter_code
_entity_poly.pdbx_strand_id
1 'polypeptide(L)'
;TFHVVCFSWLLFRATDLSACGEMLRGLCRWEGAATLWTPRALVVLGVGFALQALDGDRARGVWRRFNALPVFWQGAIAALTLTIILALSPEGVAPFIYFQF
;
A
#
# COMPACT_ATOMS: atom_id res chain seq x y z
N THR A 1 -17.22 7.99 2.67
CA THR A 1 -17.05 6.74 3.45
C THR A 1 -15.58 6.33 3.55
N PHE A 2 -14.83 6.20 2.45
CA PHE A 2 -13.41 5.83 2.47
C PHE A 2 -12.53 6.71 3.38
N HIS A 3 -12.64 8.04 3.27
CA HIS A 3 -11.89 8.97 4.12
C HIS A 3 -12.15 8.80 5.62
N VAL A 4 -13.38 8.41 5.99
CA VAL A 4 -13.71 8.12 7.40
C VAL A 4 -12.98 6.87 7.86
N VAL A 5 -12.94 5.81 7.03
CA VAL A 5 -12.18 4.59 7.32
C VAL A 5 -10.68 4.88 7.47
N CYS A 6 -10.09 5.62 6.52
CA CYS A 6 -8.69 6.01 6.59
C CYS A 6 -8.39 6.87 7.83
N PHE A 7 -9.30 7.78 8.18
CA PHE A 7 -9.17 8.60 9.38
C PHE A 7 -9.23 7.73 10.64
N SER A 8 -10.15 6.77 10.71
CA SER A 8 -10.25 5.84 11.83
C SER A 8 -9.01 4.97 12.02
N TRP A 9 -8.23 4.69 10.96
CA TRP A 9 -6.97 3.93 11.10
C TRP A 9 -5.94 4.60 12.02
N LEU A 10 -6.00 5.92 12.21
CA LEU A 10 -5.14 6.62 13.17
C LEU A 10 -5.35 6.08 14.60
N LEU A 11 -6.61 5.81 14.97
CA LEU A 11 -6.96 5.29 16.29
C LEU A 11 -6.43 3.87 16.53
N PHE A 12 -6.37 3.05 15.48
CA PHE A 12 -5.84 1.68 15.56
C PHE A 12 -4.32 1.62 15.45
N ARG A 13 -3.69 2.63 14.83
CA ARG A 13 -2.24 2.71 14.65
C ARG A 13 -1.54 3.27 15.89
N ALA A 14 -2.18 4.20 16.59
CA ALA A 14 -1.63 4.85 17.77
C ALA A 14 -1.58 3.91 18.97
N THR A 15 -0.59 4.07 19.85
CA THR A 15 -0.46 3.31 21.10
C THR A 15 -1.47 3.74 22.16
N ASP A 16 -1.90 5.00 22.10
CA ASP A 16 -2.81 5.66 23.04
C ASP A 16 -3.39 6.93 22.41
N LEU A 17 -4.32 7.59 23.12
CA LEU A 17 -5.01 8.78 22.61
C LEU A 17 -4.08 9.99 22.47
N SER A 18 -3.01 10.08 23.27
CA SER A 18 -2.04 11.17 23.17
C SER A 18 -1.19 11.05 21.90
N ALA A 19 -0.72 9.83 21.58
CA ALA A 19 -0.02 9.53 20.34
C ALA A 19 -0.89 9.81 19.11
N CYS A 20 -2.18 9.46 19.15
CA CYS A 20 -3.12 9.82 18.08
C CYS A 20 -3.23 11.35 17.90
N GLY A 21 -3.30 12.10 19.01
CA GLY A 21 -3.32 13.57 18.98
C GLY A 21 -2.06 14.16 18.36
N GLU A 22 -0.89 13.61 18.67
CA GLU A 22 0.38 14.01 18.05
C GLU A 22 0.41 13.71 16.55
N MET A 23 -0.08 12.55 16.11
CA MET A 23 -0.20 12.23 14.68
C MET A 23 -1.08 13.25 13.94
N LEU A 24 -2.24 13.62 14.53
CA LEU A 24 -3.14 14.63 13.95
C LEU A 24 -2.49 16.01 13.87
N ARG A 25 -1.79 16.44 14.93
CA ARG A 25 -1.02 17.70 14.93
C ARG A 25 0.08 17.69 13.86
N GLY A 26 0.72 16.53 13.67
CA GLY A 26 1.73 16.31 12.62
C GLY A 26 1.17 16.56 11.22
N LEU A 27 -0.06 16.12 10.93
CA LEU A 27 -0.72 16.35 9.63
C LEU A 27 -0.97 17.83 9.34
N CYS A 28 -1.13 18.66 10.37
CA CYS A 28 -1.34 20.10 10.25
C CYS A 28 -0.04 20.92 10.32
N ARG A 29 1.12 20.28 10.53
CA ARG A 29 2.41 20.97 10.68
C ARG A 29 3.14 21.06 9.33
N TRP A 30 3.06 22.23 8.70
CA TRP A 30 3.63 22.48 7.36
C TRP A 30 5.02 23.12 7.37
N GLU A 31 5.52 23.50 8.55
CA GLU A 31 6.80 24.23 8.71
C GLU A 31 8.04 23.32 8.69
N GLY A 32 7.85 22.00 8.61
CA GLY A 32 8.94 21.02 8.65
C GLY A 32 9.67 20.85 7.32
N ALA A 33 10.99 20.73 7.37
CA ALA A 33 11.78 20.35 6.20
C ALA A 33 11.43 18.92 5.75
N ALA A 34 11.29 18.74 4.44
CA ALA A 34 10.93 17.48 3.82
C ALA A 34 12.12 16.50 3.77
N THR A 35 12.46 15.89 4.90
CA THR A 35 13.69 15.08 5.07
C THR A 35 13.63 13.70 4.42
N LEU A 36 12.44 13.21 4.05
CA LEU A 36 12.24 11.87 3.48
C LEU A 36 12.05 11.86 1.95
N TRP A 37 12.29 12.99 1.29
CA TRP A 37 12.15 13.11 -0.16
C TRP A 37 13.36 12.49 -0.86
N THR A 38 13.26 11.20 -1.14
CA THR A 38 14.20 10.50 -2.01
C THR A 38 13.55 10.24 -3.37
N PRO A 39 14.31 10.22 -4.49
CA PRO A 39 13.75 9.87 -5.80
C PRO A 39 13.02 8.53 -5.77
N ARG A 40 13.54 7.55 -5.02
CA ARG A 40 12.90 6.25 -4.80
C ARG A 40 11.54 6.37 -4.12
N ALA A 41 11.44 7.16 -3.04
CA ALA A 41 10.17 7.38 -2.36
C ALA A 41 9.15 8.05 -3.27
N LEU A 42 9.57 9.04 -4.06
CA LEU A 42 8.69 9.73 -5.01
C LEU A 42 8.16 8.79 -6.11
N VAL A 43 9.01 7.90 -6.64
CA VAL A 43 8.59 6.90 -7.63
C VAL A 43 7.55 5.95 -7.01
N VAL A 44 7.81 5.43 -5.81
CA VAL A 44 6.87 4.52 -5.14
C VAL A 44 5.53 5.20 -4.85
N LEU A 45 5.55 6.44 -4.36
CA LEU A 45 4.34 7.23 -4.11
C LEU A 45 3.58 7.52 -5.40
N GLY A 46 4.29 7.93 -6.46
CA GLY A 46 3.69 8.20 -7.76
C GLY A 46 3.02 6.96 -8.37
N VAL A 47 3.70 5.81 -8.31
CA VAL A 47 3.12 4.53 -8.76
C VAL A 47 1.90 4.17 -7.91
N GLY A 48 2.02 4.17 -6.58
CA GLY A 48 0.92 3.82 -5.68
C GLY A 48 -0.30 4.73 -5.86
N PHE A 49 -0.08 6.02 -6.09
CA PHE A 49 -1.14 6.98 -6.38
C PHE A 49 -1.76 6.74 -7.77
N ALA A 50 -0.94 6.51 -8.80
CA ALA A 50 -1.44 6.22 -10.14
C ALA A 50 -2.29 4.94 -10.18
N LEU A 51 -1.96 3.94 -9.36
CA LEU A 51 -2.77 2.71 -9.22
C LEU A 51 -4.17 3.00 -8.67
N GLN A 52 -4.38 4.06 -7.89
CA GLN A 52 -5.73 4.45 -7.42
C GLN A 52 -6.64 4.88 -8.59
N ALA A 53 -6.08 5.25 -9.74
CA ALA A 53 -6.84 5.59 -10.93
C ALA A 53 -7.32 4.35 -11.72
N LEU A 54 -6.80 3.16 -11.40
CA LEU A 54 -7.25 1.88 -11.98
C LEU A 54 -8.52 1.42 -11.26
N ASP A 55 -9.66 1.95 -11.72
CA ASP A 55 -10.96 1.37 -11.38
C ASP A 55 -11.21 0.06 -12.17
N GLY A 56 -12.25 -0.68 -11.78
CA GLY A 56 -12.59 -1.96 -12.40
C GLY A 56 -12.85 -1.87 -13.92
N ASP A 57 -13.29 -0.72 -14.41
CA ASP A 57 -13.61 -0.52 -15.83
C ASP A 57 -12.37 -0.14 -16.66
N ARG A 58 -11.49 0.70 -16.13
CA ARG A 58 -10.21 1.07 -16.75
C ARG A 58 -9.26 -0.13 -16.80
N ALA A 59 -9.31 -0.99 -15.80
CA ALA A 59 -8.53 -2.24 -15.79
C ALA A 59 -9.13 -3.33 -16.70
N ARG A 60 -10.40 -3.23 -17.10
CA ARG A 60 -11.10 -4.24 -17.92
C ARG A 60 -10.40 -4.51 -19.26
N GLY A 61 -9.73 -3.50 -19.80
CA GLY A 61 -8.87 -3.64 -20.96
C GLY A 61 -7.79 -4.69 -20.71
N VAL A 62 -6.96 -4.44 -19.71
CA VAL A 62 -5.83 -5.30 -19.30
C VAL A 62 -6.31 -6.71 -18.96
N TRP A 63 -7.37 -6.84 -18.16
CA TRP A 63 -7.91 -8.14 -17.76
C TRP A 63 -8.38 -8.99 -18.95
N ARG A 64 -9.00 -8.39 -19.97
CA ARG A 64 -9.37 -9.13 -21.20
C ARG A 64 -8.15 -9.71 -21.92
N ARG A 65 -7.02 -9.00 -21.95
CA ARG A 65 -5.80 -9.46 -22.62
C ARG A 65 -5.13 -10.54 -21.80
N PHE A 66 -5.07 -10.35 -20.48
CA PHE A 66 -4.58 -11.37 -19.55
C PHE A 66 -5.39 -12.68 -19.66
N ASN A 67 -6.73 -12.58 -19.70
CA ASN A 67 -7.61 -13.74 -19.81
C ASN A 67 -7.53 -14.46 -21.16
N ALA A 68 -7.03 -13.80 -22.21
CA ALA A 68 -6.78 -14.43 -23.51
C ALA A 68 -5.44 -15.20 -23.57
N LEU A 69 -4.57 -15.06 -22.56
CA LEU A 69 -3.31 -15.80 -22.49
C LEU A 69 -3.56 -17.28 -22.14
N PRO A 70 -2.74 -18.21 -22.67
CA PRO A 70 -2.70 -19.59 -22.18
C PRO A 70 -2.46 -19.65 -20.67
N VAL A 71 -3.05 -20.65 -20.01
CA VAL A 71 -2.97 -20.86 -18.54
C VAL A 71 -1.53 -20.84 -18.02
N PHE A 72 -0.59 -21.40 -18.78
CA PHE A 72 0.82 -21.41 -18.42
C PHE A 72 1.37 -19.98 -18.21
N TRP A 73 1.06 -19.06 -19.11
CA TRP A 73 1.53 -17.67 -19.03
C TRP A 73 0.85 -16.89 -17.91
N GLN A 74 -0.44 -17.13 -17.67
CA GLN A 74 -1.14 -16.55 -16.53
C GLN A 74 -0.49 -16.98 -15.21
N GLY A 75 -0.18 -18.28 -15.08
CA GLY A 75 0.53 -18.83 -13.93
C GLY A 75 1.92 -18.24 -13.77
N ALA A 76 2.69 -18.13 -14.85
CA ALA A 76 4.03 -17.53 -14.83
C ALA A 76 4.00 -16.06 -14.39
N ILE A 77 3.06 -15.26 -14.91
CA ILE A 77 2.89 -13.85 -14.51
C ILE A 77 2.48 -13.74 -13.05
N ALA A 78 1.55 -14.58 -12.58
CA ALA A 78 1.12 -14.59 -11.19
C ALA A 78 2.28 -14.97 -10.24
N ALA A 79 3.04 -16.01 -10.59
CA ALA A 79 4.21 -16.44 -9.83
C ALA A 79 5.26 -15.33 -9.77
N LEU A 80 5.61 -14.71 -10.90
CA LEU A 80 6.56 -13.60 -10.96
C LEU A 80 6.09 -12.41 -10.10
N THR A 81 4.82 -12.06 -10.20
CA THR A 81 4.23 -10.96 -9.41
C THR A 81 4.35 -11.26 -7.91
N LEU A 82 4.00 -12.48 -7.50
CA LEU A 82 4.13 -12.91 -6.11
C LEU A 82 5.59 -12.89 -5.65
N THR A 83 6.53 -13.38 -6.47
CA THR A 83 7.96 -13.34 -6.16
C THR A 83 8.45 -11.91 -5.96
N ILE A 84 8.03 -10.96 -6.81
CA ILE A 84 8.38 -9.54 -6.66
C ILE A 84 7.83 -8.98 -5.35
N ILE A 85 6.56 -9.27 -5.02
CA ILE A 85 5.95 -8.82 -3.76
C ILE A 85 6.73 -9.34 -2.56
N LEU A 86 7.08 -10.64 -2.56
CA LEU A 86 7.85 -11.26 -1.48
C LEU A 86 9.28 -10.70 -1.39
N ALA A 87 9.94 -10.47 -2.52
CA ALA A 87 11.28 -9.89 -2.56
C ALA A 87 11.33 -8.43 -2.05
N LEU A 88 10.21 -7.71 -2.16
CA LEU A 88 10.06 -6.35 -1.63
C LEU A 88 9.52 -6.33 -0.20
N SER A 89 9.18 -7.49 0.39
CA SER A 89 8.69 -7.57 1.76
C SER A 89 9.80 -7.18 2.74
N PRO A 90 9.49 -6.39 3.78
CA PRO A 90 10.45 -6.08 4.84
C PRO A 90 10.91 -7.35 5.56
N GLU A 91 12.21 -7.48 5.82
CA GLU A 91 12.75 -8.56 6.64
C GLU A 91 12.33 -8.36 8.12
N GLY A 92 11.88 -9.44 8.76
CA GLY A 92 11.57 -9.44 10.21
C GLY A 92 10.13 -9.11 10.60
N VAL A 93 9.22 -8.86 9.66
CA VAL A 93 7.77 -8.82 9.96
C VAL A 93 7.24 -10.24 9.96
N ALA A 94 7.15 -10.86 11.14
CA ALA A 94 6.61 -12.20 11.28
C ALA A 94 5.21 -12.29 10.65
N PRO A 95 4.93 -13.28 9.78
CA PRO A 95 3.64 -13.42 9.13
C PRO A 95 2.60 -13.81 10.20
N PHE A 96 1.89 -12.81 10.73
CA PHE A 96 0.81 -12.93 11.71
C PHE A 96 1.09 -13.95 12.83
N ILE A 97 1.90 -13.59 13.83
CA ILE A 97 1.87 -14.32 15.10
C ILE A 97 0.55 -13.96 15.78
N TYR A 98 -0.47 -14.81 15.64
CA TYR A 98 -1.59 -14.85 16.56
C TYR A 98 -1.04 -15.31 17.90
N PHE A 99 -0.63 -14.40 18.77
CA PHE A 99 -0.57 -14.73 20.18
C PHE A 99 -2.01 -15.03 20.61
N GLN A 100 -2.29 -16.30 20.84
CA GLN A 100 -3.46 -16.74 21.59
C GLN A 100 -3.34 -16.13 22.99
N PHE A 101 -4.37 -15.40 23.40
CA PHE A 101 -4.62 -15.14 24.82
C PHE A 101 -5.08 -16.43 25.50
#